data_AF-A0A661QF21-F1
#
_entry.id   AF-A0A661QF21-F1
#
_cell.length_a   1.000
_cell.length_b   1.000
_cell.length_c   1.000
_cell.angle_alpha   90.00
_cell.angle_beta   90.00
_cell.angle_gamma   90.00
#
_symmetry.space_group_name_H-M   'P 1'
#
loop_
_entity.id
_entity.type
_entity.pdbx_description
1 polymer ?
#
loop_
_entity_poly.entity_id
_entity_poly.type
_entity_poly.pdbx_seq_one_letter_code
_entity_poly.pdbx_strand_id
1 'polypeptide(L)'
;MKFNDKRYIIGIDLGTTNSAVSYVDLNAEGSRRSRIQLFTIPQLTGPGEVSRLPVLPSFLYIPGDYDISKESLVGDWGCDGDNFAGVYARDHGAKVPARLISSAKSWLCHANADRRAPILPWDASKEVHKISPINATAAYLRHIRRAWNHRQSDDEDFLENQMVIITVPASFDEVAREMTLEAAGIAGMNAVILLEEPLAVFYSWLMIHEHQWDTFVKPNQLILVCDVGGGTTDFTLIYLRKVDGSPRFERIAVGDHLILGGDNMDLALARRIEVKFSKKKHSLSGDRWKNLCHQCRQAKEALLDGRLDSQKITLMGEGGQLIAGTLSATLRYREIAETILKGFFPFVDPSEKKPRALRRGITEFGLPYEQEPAITRHLCWFLEQHTADVAALLKKDRPEPDIILFNGGSLKPPVIQERIRGAIRQWFGQPDEKLPQVLQNPDHDLAVAMGA
;
A
#
# COMPACT_ATOMS: atom_id res chain seq x y z
N MET A 1 -7.92 2.11 29.41
CA MET A 1 -9.20 1.74 28.80
C MET A 1 -9.49 0.30 29.23
N LYS A 2 -10.65 -0.01 29.82
CA LYS A 2 -10.97 -1.40 30.22
C LYS A 2 -11.39 -2.16 28.96
N PHE A 3 -10.60 -3.15 28.55
CA PHE A 3 -10.82 -3.95 27.34
C PHE A 3 -12.19 -4.67 27.31
N ASN A 4 -12.75 -5.00 28.48
CA ASN A 4 -13.95 -5.82 28.59
C ASN A 4 -15.27 -5.10 28.30
N ASP A 5 -15.27 -3.77 28.16
CA ASP A 5 -16.51 -3.00 28.05
C ASP A 5 -16.85 -2.62 26.60
N LYS A 6 -16.03 -3.01 25.61
CA LYS A 6 -16.23 -2.70 24.19
C LYS A 6 -16.75 -3.92 23.43
N ARG A 7 -17.70 -3.70 22.52
CA ARG A 7 -18.24 -4.77 21.68
C ARG A 7 -17.26 -5.13 20.56
N TYR A 8 -16.68 -4.12 19.93
CA TYR A 8 -15.81 -4.33 18.78
C TYR A 8 -14.35 -3.95 19.08
N ILE A 9 -13.45 -4.73 18.49
CA ILE A 9 -12.06 -4.33 18.21
C ILE A 9 -11.99 -4.12 16.71
N ILE A 10 -11.55 -2.94 16.27
CA ILE A 10 -11.57 -2.52 14.87
C ILE A 10 -10.14 -2.20 14.44
N GLY A 11 -9.64 -2.91 13.42
CA GLY A 11 -8.36 -2.65 12.77
C GLY A 11 -8.58 -1.84 11.49
N ILE A 12 -7.83 -0.76 11.30
CA ILE A 12 -7.83 0.06 10.09
C ILE A 12 -6.44 -0.01 9.47
N ASP A 13 -6.34 -0.71 8.34
CA ASP A 13 -5.21 -0.55 7.47
C ASP A 13 -5.35 0.75 6.69
N LEU A 14 -4.59 1.77 7.06
CA LEU A 14 -4.61 3.07 6.41
C LEU A 14 -3.57 3.09 5.29
N GLY A 15 -3.71 2.33 4.20
CA GLY A 15 -2.66 2.29 3.18
C GLY A 15 -2.51 3.57 2.34
N THR A 16 -1.39 3.68 1.62
CA THR A 16 -1.10 4.80 0.71
C THR A 16 -2.02 4.82 -0.53
N THR A 17 -2.37 3.64 -1.04
CA THR A 17 -3.22 3.46 -2.24
C THR A 17 -4.63 3.00 -1.89
N ASN A 18 -4.76 2.08 -0.94
CA ASN A 18 -6.04 1.53 -0.50
C ASN A 18 -6.03 1.40 1.02
N SER A 19 -7.18 1.61 1.64
CA SER A 19 -7.41 1.33 3.05
C SER A 19 -8.41 0.20 3.23
N ALA A 20 -8.25 -0.61 4.27
CA ALA A 20 -9.13 -1.73 4.59
C ALA A 20 -9.47 -1.72 6.07
N VAL A 21 -10.63 -2.31 6.42
CA VAL A 21 -11.12 -2.32 7.79
C VAL A 21 -11.44 -3.75 8.19
N SER A 22 -10.83 -4.21 9.27
CA SER A 22 -11.10 -5.48 9.94
C SER A 22 -11.82 -5.21 11.26
N TYR A 23 -12.52 -6.21 11.78
CA TYR A 23 -13.06 -6.14 13.13
C TYR A 23 -13.32 -7.53 13.73
N VAL A 24 -13.38 -7.57 15.06
CA VAL A 24 -13.87 -8.70 15.85
C VAL A 24 -15.06 -8.23 16.67
N ASP A 25 -16.17 -8.99 16.65
CA ASP A 25 -17.32 -8.78 17.53
C ASP A 25 -17.16 -9.68 18.76
N LEU A 26 -16.82 -9.09 19.91
CA LEU A 26 -16.56 -9.80 21.17
C LEU A 26 -17.83 -10.41 21.78
N ASN A 27 -19.01 -9.93 21.34
CA ASN A 27 -20.32 -10.45 21.73
C ASN A 27 -20.84 -11.53 20.78
N ALA A 28 -20.15 -11.83 19.68
CA ALA A 28 -20.55 -12.91 18.80
C ALA A 28 -20.45 -14.28 19.49
N GLU A 29 -21.39 -15.18 19.19
CA GLU A 29 -21.42 -16.53 19.76
C GLU A 29 -20.65 -17.56 18.92
N GLY A 30 -20.18 -18.61 19.58
CA GLY A 30 -19.53 -19.76 18.93
C GLY A 30 -18.23 -19.40 18.20
N SER A 31 -17.99 -20.03 17.04
CA SER A 31 -16.77 -19.82 16.24
C SER A 31 -16.66 -18.42 15.62
N ARG A 32 -17.71 -17.60 15.69
CA ARG A 32 -17.68 -16.21 15.19
C ARG A 32 -16.99 -15.25 16.16
N ARG A 33 -16.91 -15.58 17.45
CA ARG A 33 -16.28 -14.74 18.49
C ARG A 33 -14.79 -14.49 18.25
N SER A 34 -14.10 -15.47 17.68
CA SER A 34 -12.66 -15.43 17.43
C SER A 34 -12.31 -15.17 15.97
N ARG A 35 -13.32 -14.90 15.11
CA ARG A 35 -13.10 -14.74 13.68
C ARG A 35 -13.01 -13.26 13.34
N ILE A 36 -11.84 -12.83 12.88
CA ILE A 36 -11.65 -11.52 12.27
C ILE A 36 -12.49 -11.44 10.99
N GLN A 37 -13.26 -10.37 10.87
CA GLN A 37 -14.14 -10.09 9.75
C GLN A 37 -13.67 -8.84 9.01
N LEU A 38 -13.90 -8.80 7.71
CA LEU A 38 -13.68 -7.61 6.90
C LEU A 38 -14.97 -6.79 6.83
N PHE A 39 -14.83 -5.48 7.07
CA PHE A 39 -15.91 -4.54 6.86
C PHE A 39 -15.93 -4.09 5.40
N THR A 40 -17.05 -4.33 4.70
CA THR A 40 -17.26 -3.83 3.34
C THR A 40 -17.70 -2.37 3.38
N ILE A 41 -16.79 -1.47 2.96
CA ILE A 41 -16.92 -0.03 3.06
C ILE A 41 -17.85 0.48 1.95
N PRO A 42 -19.06 0.97 2.26
CA PRO A 42 -19.89 1.67 1.31
C PRO A 42 -19.17 2.93 0.80
N GLN A 43 -19.16 3.12 -0.51
CA GLN A 43 -18.49 4.24 -1.18
C GLN A 43 -19.11 4.51 -2.55
N LEU A 44 -18.88 5.72 -3.07
CA LEU A 44 -19.31 6.06 -4.42
C LEU A 44 -18.46 5.32 -5.46
N THR A 45 -19.12 4.71 -6.45
CA THR A 45 -18.49 4.12 -7.65
C THR A 45 -18.78 4.90 -8.92
N GLY A 46 -19.72 5.82 -8.86
CA GLY A 46 -20.13 6.74 -9.91
C GLY A 46 -21.04 7.83 -9.33
N PRO A 47 -21.50 8.79 -10.15
CA PRO A 47 -22.43 9.84 -9.71
C PRO A 47 -23.72 9.22 -9.15
N GLY A 48 -23.96 9.37 -7.85
CA GLY A 48 -25.11 8.77 -7.15
C GLY A 48 -25.09 7.23 -7.03
N GLU A 49 -24.03 6.56 -7.47
CA GLU A 49 -23.92 5.10 -7.41
C GLU A 49 -23.11 4.66 -6.19
N VAL A 50 -23.72 3.84 -5.33
CA VAL A 50 -23.08 3.32 -4.11
C VAL A 50 -22.81 1.83 -4.25
N SER A 51 -21.58 1.42 -3.95
CA SER A 51 -21.19 0.02 -3.80
C SER A 51 -20.51 -0.25 -2.46
N ARG A 52 -20.62 -1.48 -1.95
CA ARG A 52 -19.90 -1.95 -0.76
C ARG A 52 -18.70 -2.77 -1.20
N LEU A 53 -17.50 -2.25 -0.97
CA LEU A 53 -16.26 -2.87 -1.42
C LEU A 53 -15.34 -3.20 -0.24
N PRO A 54 -14.48 -4.23 -0.33
CA PRO A 54 -13.60 -4.64 0.78
C PRO A 54 -12.50 -3.61 1.11
N VAL A 55 -12.23 -2.69 0.18
CA VAL A 55 -11.21 -1.65 0.33
C VAL A 55 -11.76 -0.29 -0.10
N LEU A 56 -11.26 0.77 0.52
CA LEU A 56 -11.49 2.17 0.16
C LEU A 56 -10.20 2.70 -0.49
N PRO A 57 -10.18 3.01 -1.79
CA PRO A 57 -9.05 3.70 -2.39
C PRO A 57 -8.75 5.03 -1.68
N SER A 58 -7.50 5.23 -1.28
CA SER A 58 -7.02 6.40 -0.52
C SER A 58 -6.77 7.59 -1.44
N PHE A 59 -7.81 7.96 -2.19
CA PHE A 59 -7.86 9.07 -3.12
C PHE A 59 -8.95 10.02 -2.67
N LEU A 60 -8.66 11.31 -2.63
CA LEU A 60 -9.63 12.36 -2.32
C LEU A 60 -9.79 13.26 -3.54
N TYR A 61 -11.03 13.53 -3.93
CA TYR A 61 -11.32 14.46 -5.01
C TYR A 61 -11.87 15.78 -4.46
N ILE A 62 -11.41 16.90 -5.02
CA ILE A 62 -11.85 18.25 -4.68
C ILE A 62 -12.68 18.83 -5.84
N PRO A 63 -14.01 18.77 -5.78
CA PRO A 63 -14.86 19.26 -6.86
C PRO A 63 -14.68 20.74 -7.14
N GLY A 64 -14.85 21.11 -8.41
CA GLY A 64 -15.10 22.50 -8.79
C GLY A 64 -16.59 22.82 -8.79
N ASP A 65 -16.93 24.11 -8.82
CA ASP A 65 -18.32 24.59 -8.79
C ASP A 65 -19.21 24.04 -9.92
N TYR A 66 -18.59 23.70 -11.06
CA TYR A 66 -19.27 23.22 -12.27
C TYR A 66 -18.83 21.81 -12.71
N ASP A 67 -18.09 21.11 -11.84
CA ASP A 67 -17.46 19.83 -12.18
C ASP A 67 -18.41 18.65 -11.96
N ILE A 68 -18.99 18.56 -10.76
CA ILE A 68 -19.91 17.50 -10.37
C ILE A 68 -21.08 18.12 -9.61
N SER A 69 -22.30 17.66 -9.91
CA SER A 69 -23.49 18.02 -9.14
C SER A 69 -23.35 17.55 -7.69
N LYS A 70 -23.57 18.44 -6.73
CA LYS A 70 -23.46 18.14 -5.29
C LYS A 70 -24.45 17.07 -4.84
N GLU A 71 -25.62 17.03 -5.48
CA GLU A 71 -26.65 16.02 -5.26
C GLU A 71 -26.15 14.61 -5.61
N SER A 72 -25.19 14.51 -6.54
CA SER A 72 -24.59 13.24 -6.97
C SER A 72 -23.46 12.75 -6.05
N LEU A 73 -23.06 13.56 -5.07
CA LEU A 73 -21.98 13.27 -4.11
C LEU A 73 -22.50 12.77 -2.74
N VAL A 74 -23.80 12.53 -2.63
CA VAL A 74 -24.43 12.11 -1.38
C VAL A 74 -24.50 10.58 -1.32
N GLY A 75 -23.73 9.98 -0.41
CA GLY A 75 -23.98 8.63 0.08
C GLY A 75 -24.85 8.65 1.35
N ASP A 76 -25.48 7.53 1.70
CA ASP A 76 -26.36 7.43 2.88
C ASP A 76 -25.63 7.74 4.21
N TRP A 77 -24.30 7.65 4.23
CA TRP A 77 -23.43 7.96 5.37
C TRP A 77 -22.98 9.44 5.43
N GLY A 78 -23.49 10.30 4.54
CA GLY A 78 -23.21 11.73 4.48
C GLY A 78 -21.88 12.11 3.80
N CYS A 79 -21.73 13.38 3.41
CA CYS A 79 -20.53 13.93 2.75
C CYS A 79 -19.72 14.86 3.67
N ASP A 80 -18.40 14.96 3.43
CA ASP A 80 -17.52 15.88 4.16
C ASP A 80 -17.31 17.17 3.37
N GLY A 81 -18.24 18.12 3.57
CA GLY A 81 -18.35 19.25 2.65
C GLY A 81 -18.59 18.75 1.23
N ASP A 82 -17.86 19.29 0.27
CA ASP A 82 -17.95 18.87 -1.14
C ASP A 82 -16.93 17.78 -1.51
N ASN A 83 -15.95 17.48 -0.66
CA ASN A 83 -14.90 16.51 -0.99
C ASN A 83 -15.38 15.07 -0.77
N PHE A 84 -14.88 14.13 -1.58
CA PHE A 84 -15.22 12.71 -1.42
C PHE A 84 -14.03 11.79 -1.71
N ALA A 85 -14.03 10.63 -1.04
CA ALA A 85 -12.98 9.64 -1.13
C ALA A 85 -13.45 8.32 -1.76
N GLY A 86 -12.51 7.46 -2.16
CA GLY A 86 -12.79 6.11 -2.62
C GLY A 86 -12.73 5.91 -4.13
N VAL A 87 -13.43 4.90 -4.64
CA VAL A 87 -13.40 4.49 -6.05
C VAL A 87 -13.77 5.62 -6.99
N TYR A 88 -14.88 6.33 -6.76
CA TYR A 88 -15.28 7.42 -7.64
C TYR A 88 -14.25 8.55 -7.63
N ALA A 89 -13.63 8.85 -6.49
CA ALA A 89 -12.62 9.91 -6.38
C ALA A 89 -11.38 9.58 -7.21
N ARG A 90 -10.87 8.34 -7.09
CA ARG A 90 -9.80 7.81 -7.94
C ARG A 90 -10.20 7.88 -9.42
N ASP A 91 -11.41 7.44 -9.73
CA ASP A 91 -11.80 7.18 -11.10
C ASP A 91 -12.15 8.42 -11.91
N HIS A 92 -12.79 9.40 -11.28
CA HIS A 92 -13.04 10.73 -11.83
C HIS A 92 -11.79 11.59 -11.78
N GLY A 93 -11.03 11.53 -10.68
CA GLY A 93 -9.77 12.26 -10.53
C GLY A 93 -8.71 11.91 -11.57
N ALA A 94 -8.69 10.67 -12.08
CA ALA A 94 -7.84 10.30 -13.21
C ALA A 94 -8.14 11.09 -14.50
N LYS A 95 -9.37 11.63 -14.65
CA LYS A 95 -9.78 12.49 -15.77
C LYS A 95 -9.45 13.96 -15.53
N VAL A 96 -9.42 14.37 -14.25
CA VAL A 96 -9.11 15.74 -13.82
C VAL A 96 -8.00 15.72 -12.76
N PRO A 97 -6.74 15.38 -13.12
CA PRO A 97 -5.68 15.13 -12.15
C PRO A 97 -5.36 16.33 -11.26
N ALA A 98 -5.58 17.56 -11.77
CA ALA A 98 -5.36 18.80 -11.02
C ALA A 98 -6.23 18.94 -9.76
N ARG A 99 -7.28 18.12 -9.61
CA ARG A 99 -8.21 18.10 -8.47
C ARG A 99 -8.12 16.83 -7.63
N LEU A 100 -7.25 15.90 -8.00
CA LEU A 100 -7.10 14.61 -7.33
C LEU A 100 -5.95 14.64 -6.33
N ILE A 101 -6.24 14.29 -5.09
CA ILE A 101 -5.25 14.01 -4.06
C ILE A 101 -5.02 12.50 -4.00
N SER A 102 -3.76 12.11 -4.07
CA SER A 102 -3.29 10.73 -3.85
C SER A 102 -2.07 10.75 -2.92
N SER A 103 -1.71 9.59 -2.37
CA SER A 103 -0.48 9.41 -1.58
C SER A 103 -0.35 10.33 -0.37
N ALA A 104 -1.48 10.77 0.22
CA ALA A 104 -1.47 11.67 1.38
C ALA A 104 -0.64 11.11 2.56
N LYS A 105 -0.63 9.79 2.73
CA LYS A 105 0.21 9.11 3.73
C LYS A 105 1.71 9.31 3.49
N SER A 106 2.18 9.21 2.25
CA SER A 106 3.59 9.47 1.91
C SER A 106 4.00 10.93 2.17
N TRP A 107 3.05 11.88 2.07
CA TRP A 107 3.30 13.27 2.49
C TRP A 107 3.46 13.41 4.00
N LEU A 108 2.75 12.60 4.81
CA LEU A 108 2.87 12.63 6.27
C LEU A 108 4.26 12.19 6.77
N CYS A 109 4.95 11.31 6.06
CA CYS A 109 6.32 10.92 6.40
C CYS A 109 7.40 11.75 5.72
N HIS A 110 7.05 12.66 4.80
CA HIS A 110 8.06 13.50 4.16
C HIS A 110 8.46 14.67 5.08
N ALA A 111 9.64 14.59 5.70
CA ALA A 111 10.13 15.56 6.69
C ALA A 111 10.28 17.00 6.15
N ASN A 112 10.54 17.17 4.86
CA ASN A 112 10.71 18.51 4.27
C ASN A 112 9.37 19.14 3.83
N ALA A 113 8.25 18.41 3.88
CA ALA A 113 6.94 18.98 3.58
C ALA A 113 6.34 19.66 4.82
N ASP A 114 5.70 20.80 4.61
CA ASP A 114 4.77 21.33 5.61
C ASP A 114 3.46 20.52 5.57
N ARG A 115 3.36 19.56 6.50
CA ARG A 115 2.26 18.58 6.60
C ARG A 115 0.94 19.22 7.06
N ARG A 116 0.96 20.46 7.57
CA ARG A 116 -0.21 21.23 8.01
C ARG A 116 -0.65 22.28 6.98
N ALA A 117 0.24 22.73 6.12
CA ALA A 117 -0.11 23.68 5.06
C ALA A 117 -1.00 23.06 3.98
N PRO A 118 -1.89 23.85 3.35
CA PRO A 118 -2.72 23.41 2.24
C PRO A 118 -1.92 23.25 0.94
N ILE A 119 -1.17 22.16 0.83
CA ILE A 119 -0.28 21.87 -0.30
C ILE A 119 -0.86 20.90 -1.33
N LEU A 120 -1.96 20.19 -1.00
CA LEU A 120 -2.57 19.18 -1.86
C LEU A 120 -3.88 19.69 -2.48
N PRO A 121 -4.17 19.45 -3.77
CA PRO A 121 -3.41 18.60 -4.69
C PRO A 121 -2.10 19.26 -5.10
N TRP A 122 -1.07 18.44 -5.18
CA TRP A 122 0.26 18.88 -5.56
C TRP A 122 0.22 19.39 -7.01
N ASP A 123 0.93 20.48 -7.30
CA ASP A 123 0.93 21.16 -8.62
C ASP A 123 -0.43 21.67 -9.13
N ALA A 124 -1.48 21.69 -8.29
CA ALA A 124 -2.75 22.30 -8.69
C ALA A 124 -2.63 23.83 -8.86
N SER A 125 -3.40 24.38 -9.81
CA SER A 125 -3.49 25.82 -10.05
C SER A 125 -4.02 26.57 -8.82
N LYS A 126 -3.83 27.89 -8.77
CA LYS A 126 -4.30 28.74 -7.66
C LYS A 126 -5.84 28.73 -7.49
N GLU A 127 -6.57 28.28 -8.49
CA GLU A 127 -8.04 28.21 -8.50
C GLU A 127 -8.57 26.95 -7.81
N VAL A 128 -7.73 25.92 -7.64
CA VAL A 128 -8.12 24.70 -6.94
C VAL A 128 -7.92 24.92 -5.44
N HIS A 129 -8.99 24.72 -4.67
CA HIS A 129 -8.90 24.73 -3.21
C HIS A 129 -7.95 23.62 -2.75
N LYS A 130 -6.92 23.98 -1.97
CA LYS A 130 -5.94 23.03 -1.44
C LYS A 130 -6.21 22.72 0.02
N ILE A 131 -5.86 21.51 0.43
CA ILE A 131 -5.92 21.03 1.81
C ILE A 131 -4.57 20.44 2.22
N SER A 132 -4.39 20.24 3.52
CA SER A 132 -3.18 19.65 4.06
C SER A 132 -3.16 18.12 3.92
N PRO A 133 -1.97 17.49 3.89
CA PRO A 133 -1.82 16.05 4.02
C PRO A 133 -2.61 15.45 5.19
N ILE A 134 -2.61 16.14 6.35
CA ILE A 134 -3.37 15.73 7.54
C ILE A 134 -4.87 15.73 7.26
N ASN A 135 -5.40 16.79 6.64
CA ASN A 135 -6.82 16.88 6.32
C ASN A 135 -7.25 15.86 5.25
N ALA A 136 -6.37 15.57 4.28
CA ALA A 136 -6.63 14.52 3.29
C ALA A 136 -6.73 13.14 3.95
N THR A 137 -5.78 12.83 4.86
CA THR A 137 -5.81 11.58 5.64
C THR A 137 -7.03 11.51 6.55
N ALA A 138 -7.39 12.63 7.20
CA ALA A 138 -8.59 12.72 8.02
C ALA A 138 -9.88 12.48 7.22
N ALA A 139 -9.91 12.89 5.95
CA ALA A 139 -11.06 12.63 5.08
C ALA A 139 -11.27 11.13 4.81
N TYR A 140 -10.20 10.35 4.61
CA TYR A 140 -10.29 8.89 4.47
C TYR A 140 -10.82 8.23 5.74
N LEU A 141 -10.24 8.60 6.88
CA LEU A 141 -10.63 8.11 8.19
C LEU A 141 -12.08 8.48 8.55
N ARG A 142 -12.51 9.70 8.21
CA ARG A 142 -13.88 10.16 8.41
C ARG A 142 -14.87 9.40 7.54
N HIS A 143 -14.51 9.09 6.29
CA HIS A 143 -15.32 8.25 5.41
C HIS A 143 -15.55 6.88 6.07
N ILE A 144 -14.48 6.23 6.54
CA ILE A 144 -14.55 4.94 7.24
C ILE A 144 -15.44 5.03 8.48
N ARG A 145 -15.23 6.03 9.35
CA ARG A 145 -16.03 6.24 10.57
C ARG A 145 -17.52 6.37 10.25
N ARG A 146 -17.87 7.25 9.32
CA ARG A 146 -19.27 7.48 8.95
C ARG A 146 -19.91 6.24 8.31
N ALA A 147 -19.16 5.56 7.43
CA ALA A 147 -19.60 4.33 6.82
C ALA A 147 -19.89 3.22 7.85
N TRP A 148 -19.05 3.11 8.90
CA TRP A 148 -19.29 2.21 10.02
C TRP A 148 -20.52 2.62 10.82
N ASN A 149 -20.57 3.86 11.31
CA ASN A 149 -21.62 4.35 12.20
C ASN A 149 -23.01 4.30 11.55
N HIS A 150 -23.11 4.56 10.25
CA HIS A 150 -24.36 4.45 9.51
C HIS A 150 -24.99 3.04 9.56
N ARG A 151 -24.19 2.00 9.82
CA ARG A 151 -24.66 0.62 9.94
C ARG A 151 -25.10 0.24 11.36
N GLN A 152 -24.84 1.10 12.34
CA GLN A 152 -25.11 0.84 13.75
C GLN A 152 -26.46 1.43 14.16
N SER A 153 -27.17 0.72 15.02
CA SER A 153 -28.44 1.20 15.61
C SER A 153 -28.26 1.88 16.95
N ASP A 154 -27.11 1.68 17.60
CA ASP A 154 -26.77 2.21 18.93
C ASP A 154 -25.47 3.00 18.84
N ASP A 155 -25.46 4.19 19.42
CA ASP A 155 -24.29 5.08 19.47
C ASP A 155 -23.14 4.44 20.25
N GLU A 156 -23.43 3.55 21.21
CA GLU A 156 -22.41 2.79 21.94
C GLU A 156 -21.58 1.86 21.02
N ASP A 157 -22.12 1.49 19.85
CA ASP A 157 -21.46 0.66 18.83
C ASP A 157 -20.77 1.50 17.73
N PHE A 158 -20.81 2.84 17.83
CA PHE A 158 -20.07 3.72 16.92
C PHE A 158 -18.56 3.51 17.01
N LEU A 159 -17.88 3.70 15.88
CA LEU A 159 -16.47 3.38 15.71
C LEU A 159 -15.59 4.11 16.72
N GLU A 160 -15.85 5.41 16.94
CA GLU A 160 -15.14 6.23 17.93
C GLU A 160 -15.37 5.80 19.38
N ASN A 161 -16.40 5.00 19.64
CA ASN A 161 -16.70 4.41 20.94
C ASN A 161 -16.12 3.00 21.10
N GLN A 162 -15.43 2.45 20.10
CA GLN A 162 -14.79 1.13 20.15
C GLN A 162 -13.29 1.22 20.42
N MET A 163 -12.64 0.05 20.52
CA MET A 163 -11.18 -0.02 20.42
C MET A 163 -10.80 0.04 18.95
N VAL A 164 -10.06 1.08 18.55
CA VAL A 164 -9.64 1.31 17.17
C VAL A 164 -8.12 1.26 17.08
N ILE A 165 -7.62 0.41 16.18
CA ILE A 165 -6.19 0.26 15.85
C ILE A 165 -6.00 0.81 14.43
N ILE A 166 -5.04 1.70 14.22
CA ILE A 166 -4.69 2.25 12.90
C ILE A 166 -3.25 1.88 12.58
N THR A 167 -3.03 1.36 11.37
CA THR A 167 -1.69 0.97 10.94
C THR A 167 -0.87 2.14 10.37
N VAL A 168 0.43 2.13 10.68
CA VAL A 168 1.43 3.08 10.17
C VAL A 168 2.66 2.33 9.65
N PRO A 169 3.34 2.83 8.60
CA PRO A 169 4.58 2.24 8.13
C PRO A 169 5.62 2.29 9.24
N ALA A 170 6.47 1.27 9.32
CA ALA A 170 7.55 1.26 10.31
C ALA A 170 8.58 2.39 10.08
N SER A 171 8.62 2.94 8.86
CA SER A 171 9.45 4.08 8.44
C SER A 171 8.93 5.43 8.93
N PHE A 172 7.73 5.49 9.54
CA PHE A 172 7.21 6.72 10.13
C PHE A 172 8.01 7.12 11.37
N ASP A 173 8.55 8.35 11.34
CA ASP A 173 9.10 9.01 12.51
C ASP A 173 7.99 9.38 13.52
N GLU A 174 8.39 9.77 14.73
CA GLU A 174 7.46 10.15 15.80
C GLU A 174 6.51 11.27 15.35
N VAL A 175 7.02 12.24 14.58
CA VAL A 175 6.23 13.36 14.05
C VAL A 175 5.15 12.86 13.10
N ALA A 176 5.45 11.93 12.19
CA ALA A 176 4.48 11.35 11.24
C ALA A 176 3.42 10.50 11.96
N ARG A 177 3.79 9.83 13.05
CA ARG A 177 2.85 9.12 13.93
C ARG A 177 1.90 10.09 14.62
N GLU A 178 2.42 11.18 15.18
CA GLU A 178 1.60 12.27 15.75
C GLU A 178 0.64 12.86 14.72
N MET A 179 1.09 13.09 13.48
CA MET A 179 0.20 13.61 12.42
C MET A 179 -0.90 12.61 12.03
N THR A 180 -0.63 11.31 12.12
CA THR A 180 -1.66 10.29 11.93
C THR A 180 -2.71 10.34 13.04
N LEU A 181 -2.28 10.54 14.30
CA LEU A 181 -3.18 10.74 15.43
C LEU A 181 -3.98 12.05 15.30
N GLU A 182 -3.35 13.14 14.85
CA GLU A 182 -4.02 14.41 14.57
C GLU A 182 -5.11 14.24 13.49
N ALA A 183 -4.80 13.53 12.40
CA ALA A 183 -5.77 13.20 11.37
C ALA A 183 -6.94 12.35 11.90
N ALA A 184 -6.65 11.37 12.78
CA ALA A 184 -7.69 10.59 13.44
C ALA A 184 -8.59 11.45 14.34
N GLY A 185 -8.01 12.38 15.11
CA GLY A 185 -8.74 13.34 15.93
C GLY A 185 -9.65 14.26 15.10
N ILE A 186 -9.14 14.81 13.98
CA ILE A 186 -9.94 15.61 13.01
C ILE A 186 -11.06 14.77 12.39
N ALA A 187 -10.83 13.48 12.22
CA ALA A 187 -11.81 12.50 11.81
C ALA A 187 -12.73 12.03 12.95
N GLY A 188 -12.69 12.62 14.14
CA GLY A 188 -13.57 12.29 15.27
C GLY A 188 -13.18 11.04 16.07
N MET A 189 -11.98 10.51 15.89
CA MET A 189 -11.46 9.33 16.59
C MET A 189 -10.34 9.74 17.55
N ASN A 190 -10.70 10.06 18.79
CA ASN A 190 -9.75 10.59 19.77
C ASN A 190 -8.95 9.52 20.53
N ALA A 191 -9.40 8.26 20.48
CA ALA A 191 -8.82 7.14 21.25
C ALA A 191 -8.41 6.00 20.30
N VAL A 192 -7.36 6.22 19.51
CA VAL A 192 -6.81 5.22 18.58
C VAL A 192 -5.45 4.72 19.05
N ILE A 193 -5.15 3.46 18.74
CA ILE A 193 -3.86 2.83 18.98
C ILE A 193 -3.13 2.72 17.64
N LEU A 194 -1.86 3.11 17.58
CA LEU A 194 -1.06 2.91 16.37
C LEU A 194 -0.35 1.56 16.41
N LEU A 195 -0.48 0.79 15.34
CA LEU A 195 0.26 -0.45 15.11
C LEU A 195 1.16 -0.31 13.89
N GLU A 196 2.37 -0.86 13.95
CA GLU A 196 3.25 -0.86 12.77
C GLU A 196 2.81 -1.91 11.77
N GLU A 197 2.70 -1.53 10.50
CA GLU A 197 2.32 -2.41 9.39
C GLU A 197 3.10 -3.74 9.38
N PRO A 198 4.45 -3.79 9.46
CA PRO A 198 5.16 -5.07 9.44
C PRO A 198 4.84 -5.97 10.65
N LEU A 199 4.50 -5.39 11.80
CA LEU A 199 4.04 -6.17 12.96
C LEU A 199 2.62 -6.70 12.74
N ALA A 200 1.74 -5.89 12.13
CA ALA A 200 0.40 -6.34 11.74
C ALA A 200 0.47 -7.52 10.76
N VAL A 201 1.28 -7.44 9.70
CA VAL A 201 1.49 -8.55 8.76
C VAL A 201 1.95 -9.82 9.50
N PHE A 202 2.88 -9.66 10.44
CA PHE A 202 3.34 -10.78 11.25
C PHE A 202 2.25 -11.35 12.16
N TYR A 203 1.42 -10.51 12.80
CA TYR A 203 0.30 -10.96 13.62
C TYR A 203 -0.77 -11.69 12.81
N SER A 204 -1.04 -11.26 11.58
CA SER A 204 -1.91 -11.99 10.65
C SER A 204 -1.37 -13.41 10.39
N TRP A 205 -0.06 -13.53 10.15
CA TRP A 205 0.58 -14.85 10.01
C TRP A 205 0.49 -15.68 11.30
N LEU A 206 0.80 -15.07 12.44
CA LEU A 206 0.81 -15.74 13.75
C LEU A 206 -0.57 -16.30 14.11
N MET A 207 -1.64 -15.54 13.86
CA MET A 207 -3.01 -15.99 14.13
C MET A 207 -3.36 -17.28 13.37
N ILE A 208 -2.92 -17.40 12.12
CA ILE A 208 -3.19 -18.59 11.29
C ILE A 208 -2.38 -19.80 11.78
N HIS A 209 -1.22 -19.55 12.40
CA HIS A 209 -0.27 -20.57 12.83
C HIS A 209 -0.19 -20.69 14.36
N GLU A 210 -1.17 -20.18 15.11
CA GLU A 210 -1.08 -19.95 16.57
C GLU A 210 -0.64 -21.21 17.36
N HIS A 211 -1.10 -22.39 16.95
CA HIS A 211 -0.81 -23.64 17.65
C HIS A 211 0.54 -24.29 17.29
N GLN A 212 1.26 -23.75 16.30
CA GLN A 212 2.49 -24.35 15.76
C GLN A 212 3.50 -23.33 15.23
N TRP A 213 3.35 -22.05 15.54
CA TRP A 213 4.19 -20.98 14.98
C TRP A 213 5.68 -21.19 15.32
N ASP A 214 5.96 -21.80 16.46
CA ASP A 214 7.29 -22.13 16.95
C ASP A 214 7.98 -23.20 16.10
N THR A 215 7.24 -23.94 15.26
CA THR A 215 7.81 -24.85 14.26
C THR A 215 8.41 -24.10 13.06
N PHE A 216 7.87 -22.92 12.74
CA PHE A 216 8.30 -22.08 11.61
C PHE A 216 9.33 -21.04 12.01
N VAL A 217 9.21 -20.48 13.22
CA VAL A 217 10.09 -19.41 13.72
C VAL A 217 10.78 -19.86 15.00
N LYS A 218 12.10 -19.88 14.98
CA LYS A 218 12.97 -20.18 16.11
C LYS A 218 13.61 -18.89 16.66
N PRO A 219 13.94 -18.84 17.96
CA PRO A 219 14.80 -17.79 18.50
C PRO A 219 16.11 -17.68 17.71
N ASN A 220 16.71 -16.50 17.66
CA ASN A 220 17.94 -16.20 16.90
C ASN A 220 17.80 -16.20 15.36
N GLN A 221 16.58 -16.36 14.82
CA GLN A 221 16.32 -16.17 13.39
C GLN A 221 15.96 -14.74 13.04
N LEU A 222 16.56 -14.25 11.95
CA LEU A 222 16.30 -12.96 11.36
C LEU A 222 15.15 -13.06 10.35
N ILE A 223 14.11 -12.25 10.53
CA ILE A 223 12.93 -12.24 9.66
C ILE A 223 12.92 -10.92 8.89
N LEU A 224 12.91 -11.01 7.56
CA LEU A 224 12.69 -9.88 6.68
C LEU A 224 11.21 -9.78 6.32
N VAL A 225 10.57 -8.66 6.67
CA VAL A 225 9.27 -8.29 6.12
C VAL A 225 9.54 -7.45 4.86
N CYS A 226 9.03 -7.92 3.73
CA CYS A 226 9.14 -7.28 2.43
C CYS A 226 7.75 -6.86 1.98
N ASP A 227 7.44 -5.56 2.06
CA ASP A 227 6.16 -5.01 1.68
C ASP A 227 6.30 -4.23 0.37
N VAL A 228 5.64 -4.70 -0.69
CA VAL A 228 5.55 -3.97 -1.96
C VAL A 228 4.08 -3.81 -2.33
N GLY A 229 3.53 -2.68 -1.91
CA GLY A 229 2.15 -2.29 -2.20
C GLY A 229 1.95 -1.76 -3.63
N GLY A 230 0.87 -1.00 -3.80
CA GLY A 230 0.57 -0.29 -5.04
C GLY A 230 1.53 0.88 -5.26
N GLY A 231 1.59 1.81 -4.31
CA GLY A 231 2.39 3.04 -4.45
C GLY A 231 3.75 3.03 -3.77
N THR A 232 4.00 2.12 -2.83
CA THR A 232 5.17 2.18 -1.95
C THR A 232 5.80 0.82 -1.70
N THR A 233 7.07 0.86 -1.30
CA THR A 233 7.84 -0.31 -0.84
C THR A 233 8.48 0.03 0.50
N ASP A 234 8.34 -0.89 1.45
CA ASP A 234 8.94 -0.78 2.78
C ASP A 234 9.62 -2.11 3.16
N PHE A 235 10.83 -2.03 3.72
CA PHE A 235 11.57 -3.18 4.23
C PHE A 235 11.76 -3.06 5.71
N THR A 236 11.54 -4.15 6.44
CA THR A 236 11.74 -4.19 7.89
C THR A 236 12.40 -5.50 8.28
N LEU A 237 13.41 -5.41 9.16
CA LEU A 237 13.93 -6.58 9.85
C LEU A 237 13.25 -6.68 11.21
N ILE A 238 12.66 -7.84 11.49
CA ILE A 238 12.11 -8.18 12.79
C ILE A 238 12.82 -9.42 13.34
N TYR A 239 12.77 -9.53 14.65
CA TYR A 239 13.47 -10.55 15.40
C TYR A 239 12.63 -11.04 16.58
N LEU A 240 12.68 -12.34 16.86
CA LEU A 240 11.99 -12.91 18.01
C LEU A 240 12.89 -12.87 19.26
N ARG A 241 12.62 -11.92 20.16
CA ARG A 241 13.26 -11.87 21.48
C ARG A 241 12.42 -12.64 22.50
N LYS A 242 13.07 -13.30 23.47
CA LYS A 242 12.40 -13.82 24.67
C LYS A 242 12.45 -12.75 25.75
N VAL A 243 11.30 -12.19 26.13
CA VAL A 243 11.14 -11.17 27.18
C VAL A 243 10.22 -11.73 28.26
N ASP A 244 10.69 -11.80 29.51
CA ASP A 244 9.95 -12.35 30.66
C ASP A 244 9.39 -13.77 30.44
N GLY A 245 10.12 -14.58 29.67
CA GLY A 245 9.70 -15.94 29.33
C GLY A 245 8.76 -16.04 28.12
N SER A 246 8.22 -14.92 27.63
CA SER A 246 7.33 -14.86 26.47
C SER A 246 8.07 -14.41 25.20
N PRO A 247 7.77 -15.02 24.04
CA PRO A 247 8.26 -14.54 22.75
C PRO A 247 7.65 -13.18 22.42
N ARG A 248 8.50 -12.20 22.08
CA ARG A 248 8.09 -10.89 21.58
C ARG A 248 8.83 -10.60 20.29
N PHE A 249 8.09 -10.21 19.27
CA PHE A 249 8.65 -9.75 18.01
C PHE A 249 9.07 -8.30 18.17
N GLU A 250 10.33 -8.03 17.88
CA GLU A 250 10.92 -6.70 17.94
C GLU A 250 11.45 -6.32 16.57
N ARG A 251 11.19 -5.08 16.18
CA ARG A 251 11.76 -4.45 15.01
C ARG A 251 13.21 -4.06 15.28
N ILE A 252 14.14 -4.51 14.43
CA ILE A 252 15.58 -4.25 14.60
C ILE A 252 16.13 -3.25 13.57
N ALA A 253 15.52 -3.18 12.38
CA ALA A 253 15.92 -2.25 11.34
C ALA A 253 14.75 -1.93 10.42
N VAL A 254 14.77 -0.72 9.84
CA VAL A 254 13.74 -0.22 8.92
C VAL A 254 14.41 0.48 7.77
N GLY A 255 13.96 0.16 6.55
CA GLY A 255 14.42 0.79 5.32
C GLY A 255 13.75 2.13 5.05
N ASP A 256 14.22 2.80 4.01
CA ASP A 256 13.59 4.02 3.50
C ASP A 256 12.15 3.72 3.03
N HIS A 257 11.23 4.68 3.19
CA HIS A 257 9.88 4.60 2.62
C HIS A 257 9.94 4.95 1.13
N LEU A 258 9.99 3.94 0.27
CA LEU A 258 10.20 4.13 -1.16
C LEU A 258 8.87 4.45 -1.85
N ILE A 259 8.82 5.53 -2.62
CA ILE A 259 7.66 5.88 -3.47
C ILE A 259 7.81 5.12 -4.80
N LEU A 260 7.75 3.80 -4.68
CA LEU A 260 8.00 2.82 -5.73
C LEU A 260 7.19 1.56 -5.42
N GLY A 261 6.33 1.13 -6.34
CA GLY A 261 5.49 -0.06 -6.16
C GLY A 261 4.85 -0.58 -7.45
N GLY A 262 3.76 -1.33 -7.29
CA GLY A 262 3.01 -1.91 -8.40
C GLY A 262 2.44 -0.91 -9.41
N ASP A 263 2.12 0.31 -8.99
CA ASP A 263 1.63 1.38 -9.86
C ASP A 263 2.75 1.84 -10.82
N ASN A 264 4.01 1.89 -10.37
CA ASN A 264 5.16 2.19 -11.25
C ASN A 264 5.39 1.07 -12.28
N MET A 265 5.19 -0.18 -11.88
CA MET A 265 5.25 -1.34 -12.77
C MET A 265 4.18 -1.26 -13.87
N ASP A 266 2.93 -0.96 -13.48
CA ASP A 266 1.81 -0.79 -14.41
C ASP A 266 2.08 0.35 -15.39
N LEU A 267 2.60 1.48 -14.89
CA LEU A 267 2.97 2.64 -15.70
C LEU A 267 4.07 2.29 -16.73
N ALA A 268 5.11 1.58 -16.32
CA ALA A 268 6.19 1.16 -17.21
C ALA A 268 5.68 0.26 -18.35
N LEU A 269 4.79 -0.69 -18.03
CA LEU A 269 4.14 -1.55 -19.02
C LEU A 269 3.22 -0.75 -19.95
N ALA A 270 2.40 0.16 -19.40
CA ALA A 270 1.52 1.02 -20.18
C ALA A 270 2.32 1.88 -21.18
N ARG A 271 3.43 2.51 -20.74
CA ARG A 271 4.31 3.28 -21.63
C ARG A 271 4.90 2.41 -22.74
N ARG A 272 5.33 1.19 -22.42
CA ARG A 272 5.83 0.24 -23.43
C ARG A 272 4.76 -0.11 -24.47
N ILE A 273 3.51 -0.30 -24.04
CA ILE A 273 2.39 -0.60 -24.95
C ILE A 273 1.96 0.64 -25.76
N GLU A 274 1.96 1.83 -25.16
CA GLU A 274 1.68 3.10 -25.86
C GLU A 274 2.61 3.29 -27.06
N VAL A 275 3.90 2.99 -26.91
CA VAL A 275 4.87 3.03 -28.02
C VAL A 275 4.50 2.07 -29.16
N LYS A 276 3.88 0.91 -28.86
CA LYS A 276 3.42 -0.03 -29.90
C LYS A 276 2.17 0.45 -30.63
N PHE A 277 1.31 1.20 -29.94
CA PHE A 277 0.13 1.80 -30.57
C PHE A 277 0.50 2.95 -31.51
N SER A 278 1.52 3.71 -31.15
CA SER A 278 1.87 4.97 -31.81
C SER A 278 3.01 4.80 -32.82
N LYS A 279 2.67 4.64 -34.11
CA LYS A 279 3.58 5.05 -35.21
C LYS A 279 3.65 6.59 -35.39
N LYS A 280 2.79 7.36 -34.69
CA LYS A 280 2.72 8.84 -34.74
C LYS A 280 2.72 9.43 -33.30
N LYS A 281 3.39 10.57 -33.12
CA LYS A 281 3.67 11.27 -31.84
C LYS A 281 2.45 11.90 -31.12
N HIS A 282 1.31 11.22 -31.02
CA HIS A 282 0.20 11.72 -30.19
C HIS A 282 0.09 10.91 -28.90
N SER A 283 0.09 11.62 -27.77
CA SER A 283 -0.20 11.04 -26.45
C SER A 283 -1.65 10.61 -26.37
N LEU A 284 -1.92 9.53 -25.64
CA LEU A 284 -3.29 9.09 -25.35
C LEU A 284 -4.07 10.16 -24.55
N SER A 285 -5.39 10.21 -24.74
CA SER A 285 -6.29 10.95 -23.85
C SER A 285 -6.23 10.35 -22.43
N GLY A 286 -6.69 11.11 -21.42
CA GLY A 286 -6.72 10.64 -20.02
C GLY A 286 -7.50 9.32 -19.84
N ASP A 287 -8.67 9.20 -20.46
CA ASP A 287 -9.50 7.99 -20.39
C ASP A 287 -8.84 6.77 -21.04
N ARG A 288 -8.22 6.95 -22.21
CA ARG A 288 -7.49 5.86 -22.89
C ARG A 288 -6.25 5.46 -22.12
N TRP A 289 -5.53 6.44 -21.56
CA TRP A 289 -4.36 6.20 -20.71
C TRP A 289 -4.73 5.40 -19.46
N LYS A 290 -5.82 5.78 -18.78
CA LYS A 290 -6.34 5.05 -17.60
C LYS A 290 -6.74 3.62 -17.95
N ASN A 291 -7.49 3.44 -19.03
CA ASN A 291 -7.90 2.12 -19.50
C ASN A 291 -6.67 1.25 -19.86
N LEU A 292 -5.65 1.86 -20.48
CA LEU A 292 -4.38 1.19 -20.74
C LEU A 292 -3.70 0.72 -19.46
N CYS A 293 -3.54 1.59 -18.47
CA CYS A 293 -2.93 1.22 -17.19
C CYS A 293 -3.70 0.08 -16.51
N HIS A 294 -5.04 0.14 -16.52
CA HIS A 294 -5.88 -0.91 -15.95
C HIS A 294 -5.73 -2.26 -16.67
N GLN A 295 -5.77 -2.27 -18.01
CA GLN A 295 -5.54 -3.51 -18.77
C GLN A 295 -4.11 -4.04 -18.61
N CYS A 296 -3.11 -3.16 -18.48
CA CYS A 296 -1.74 -3.54 -18.19
C CYS A 296 -1.59 -4.17 -16.80
N ARG A 297 -2.29 -3.66 -15.77
CA ARG A 297 -2.34 -4.29 -14.44
C ARG A 297 -2.92 -5.69 -14.50
N GLN A 298 -4.09 -5.85 -15.11
CA GLN A 298 -4.75 -7.15 -15.26
C GLN A 298 -3.86 -8.14 -16.02
N ALA A 299 -3.23 -7.67 -17.11
CA ALA A 299 -2.31 -8.49 -17.89
C ALA A 299 -1.05 -8.87 -17.10
N LYS A 300 -0.47 -7.93 -16.33
CA LYS A 300 0.67 -8.19 -15.44
C LYS A 300 0.34 -9.31 -14.45
N GLU A 301 -0.79 -9.18 -13.76
CA GLU A 301 -1.25 -10.17 -12.77
C GLU A 301 -1.48 -11.54 -13.42
N ALA A 302 -2.19 -11.61 -14.54
CA ALA A 302 -2.49 -12.88 -15.22
C ALA A 302 -1.24 -13.57 -15.82
N LEU A 303 -0.31 -12.78 -16.38
CA LEU A 303 0.94 -13.30 -16.98
C LEU A 303 1.93 -13.77 -15.91
N LEU A 304 2.04 -13.07 -14.78
CA LEU A 304 2.95 -13.45 -13.69
C LEU A 304 2.43 -14.62 -12.85
N ASP A 305 1.10 -14.81 -12.79
CA ASP A 305 0.48 -15.98 -12.16
C ASP A 305 0.58 -17.25 -13.04
N GLY A 306 1.14 -17.15 -14.25
CA GLY A 306 1.30 -18.28 -15.18
C GLY A 306 -0.01 -18.73 -15.85
N ARG A 307 -1.10 -17.95 -15.73
CA ARG A 307 -2.39 -18.27 -16.38
C ARG A 307 -2.36 -18.07 -17.89
N LEU A 308 -1.53 -17.15 -18.36
CA LEU A 308 -1.42 -16.74 -19.76
C LEU A 308 0.04 -16.52 -20.16
N ASP A 309 0.39 -16.78 -21.42
CA ASP A 309 1.70 -16.41 -21.99
C ASP A 309 1.69 -15.03 -22.68
N SER A 310 0.49 -14.56 -23.04
CA SER A 310 0.27 -13.23 -23.60
C SER A 310 -1.17 -12.76 -23.39
N GLN A 311 -1.36 -11.44 -23.43
CA GLN A 311 -2.69 -10.82 -23.39
C GLN A 311 -2.78 -9.72 -24.44
N LYS A 312 -3.91 -9.68 -25.18
CA LYS A 312 -4.21 -8.61 -26.12
C LYS A 312 -4.80 -7.43 -25.37
N ILE A 313 -4.14 -6.28 -25.45
CA ILE A 313 -4.60 -5.01 -24.91
C ILE A 313 -5.32 -4.26 -26.04
N THR A 314 -6.55 -3.83 -25.79
CA THR A 314 -7.41 -3.17 -26.79
C THR A 314 -7.97 -1.87 -26.24
N LEU A 315 -7.64 -0.75 -26.88
CA LEU A 315 -8.21 0.56 -26.57
C LEU A 315 -9.15 0.98 -27.69
N MET A 316 -10.46 1.05 -27.40
CA MET A 316 -11.46 1.54 -28.34
C MET A 316 -11.15 2.98 -28.80
N GLY A 317 -11.63 3.34 -29.99
CA GLY A 317 -11.58 4.73 -30.46
C GLY A 317 -12.55 5.63 -29.68
N GLU A 318 -12.42 6.94 -29.86
CA GLU A 318 -13.27 7.95 -29.22
C GLU A 318 -14.23 8.60 -30.24
N GLY A 319 -15.35 9.14 -29.76
CA GLY A 319 -16.32 9.87 -30.57
C GLY A 319 -16.87 9.06 -31.75
N GLY A 320 -16.98 9.67 -32.93
CA GLY A 320 -17.48 9.01 -34.14
C GLY A 320 -16.56 7.93 -34.74
N GLN A 321 -15.39 7.66 -34.14
CA GLN A 321 -14.42 6.69 -34.62
C GLN A 321 -14.24 5.50 -33.67
N LEU A 322 -15.31 5.03 -33.00
CA LEU A 322 -15.26 3.91 -32.05
C LEU A 322 -14.54 2.67 -32.61
N ILE A 323 -14.86 2.28 -33.85
CA ILE A 323 -14.27 1.10 -34.50
C ILE A 323 -12.94 1.46 -35.18
N ALA A 324 -12.92 2.50 -36.00
CA ALA A 324 -11.74 2.90 -36.80
C ALA A 324 -10.55 3.39 -35.95
N GLY A 325 -10.81 3.92 -34.75
CA GLY A 325 -9.79 4.41 -33.82
C GLY A 325 -9.29 3.37 -32.81
N THR A 326 -9.71 2.09 -32.96
CA THR A 326 -9.31 1.01 -32.06
C THR A 326 -7.82 0.71 -32.19
N LEU A 327 -7.10 0.77 -31.07
CA LEU A 327 -5.69 0.40 -30.97
C LEU A 327 -5.59 -0.98 -30.30
N SER A 328 -4.73 -1.84 -30.83
CA SER A 328 -4.53 -3.18 -30.31
C SER A 328 -3.06 -3.57 -30.32
N ALA A 329 -2.59 -4.15 -29.22
CA ALA A 329 -1.21 -4.60 -29.07
C ALA A 329 -1.20 -5.81 -28.14
N THR A 330 -0.31 -6.75 -28.42
CA THR A 330 -0.13 -7.92 -27.55
C THR A 330 0.99 -7.63 -26.55
N LEU A 331 0.70 -7.81 -25.27
CA LEU A 331 1.69 -7.87 -24.20
C LEU A 331 2.06 -9.34 -23.96
N ARG A 332 3.35 -9.67 -24.10
CA ARG A 332 3.84 -11.05 -23.92
C ARG A 332 4.60 -11.21 -22.61
N TYR A 333 4.65 -12.43 -22.07
CA TYR A 333 5.41 -12.73 -20.85
C TYR A 333 6.88 -12.28 -20.93
N ARG A 334 7.54 -12.42 -22.09
CA ARG A 334 8.91 -11.92 -22.27
C ARG A 334 9.06 -10.43 -21.93
N GLU A 335 8.06 -9.63 -22.26
CA GLU A 335 8.10 -8.17 -22.03
C GLU A 335 7.80 -7.82 -20.57
N ILE A 336 6.96 -8.62 -19.91
CA ILE A 336 6.80 -8.61 -18.45
C ILE A 336 8.13 -8.97 -17.79
N ALA A 337 8.79 -10.05 -18.22
CA ALA A 337 10.07 -10.47 -17.65
C ALA A 337 11.16 -9.41 -17.84
N GLU A 338 11.24 -8.78 -19.02
CA GLU A 338 12.17 -7.67 -19.28
C GLU A 338 11.86 -6.44 -18.43
N THR A 339 10.60 -6.04 -18.32
CA THR A 339 10.22 -4.79 -17.63
C THR A 339 10.20 -4.98 -16.11
N ILE A 340 9.57 -6.05 -15.62
CA ILE A 340 9.32 -6.32 -14.20
C ILE A 340 10.47 -7.10 -13.58
N LEU A 341 10.75 -8.31 -14.07
CA LEU A 341 11.75 -9.19 -13.43
C LEU A 341 13.20 -8.73 -13.64
N LYS A 342 13.50 -8.01 -14.71
CA LYS A 342 14.83 -7.42 -14.94
C LYS A 342 14.91 -5.94 -14.59
N GLY A 343 13.82 -5.20 -14.68
CA GLY A 343 13.79 -3.77 -14.33
C GLY A 343 13.57 -3.51 -12.84
N PHE A 344 12.50 -4.06 -12.27
CA PHE A 344 12.12 -3.83 -10.87
C PHE A 344 12.69 -4.86 -9.90
N PHE A 345 12.92 -6.11 -10.34
CA PHE A 345 13.48 -7.17 -9.50
C PHE A 345 14.75 -7.82 -10.07
N PRO A 346 15.76 -7.07 -10.54
CA PRO A 346 17.00 -7.67 -11.03
C PRO A 346 17.72 -8.49 -9.94
N PHE A 347 18.54 -9.44 -10.37
CA PHE A 347 19.61 -9.92 -9.50
C PHE A 347 20.65 -8.81 -9.36
N VAL A 348 21.20 -8.66 -8.16
CA VAL A 348 22.11 -7.56 -7.82
C VAL A 348 23.51 -8.11 -7.61
N ASP A 349 24.51 -7.46 -8.18
CA ASP A 349 25.91 -7.79 -7.93
C ASP A 349 26.30 -7.25 -6.53
N PRO A 350 26.85 -8.06 -5.61
CA PRO A 350 27.29 -7.61 -4.28
C PRO A 350 28.32 -6.45 -4.31
N SER A 351 28.98 -6.21 -5.44
CA SER A 351 29.90 -5.08 -5.61
C SER A 351 29.20 -3.76 -5.95
N GLU A 352 27.92 -3.77 -6.32
CA GLU A 352 27.12 -2.57 -6.61
C GLU A 352 26.83 -1.78 -5.32
N LYS A 353 27.52 -0.66 -5.13
CA LYS A 353 27.25 0.26 -4.02
C LYS A 353 26.08 1.19 -4.31
N LYS A 354 25.29 1.51 -3.27
CA LYS A 354 24.27 2.57 -3.32
C LYS A 354 24.95 3.85 -3.85
N PRO A 355 24.48 4.43 -4.98
CA PRO A 355 25.00 5.69 -5.47
C PRO A 355 24.92 6.74 -4.36
N ARG A 356 25.97 7.54 -4.18
CA ARG A 356 25.88 8.68 -3.27
C ARG A 356 24.77 9.59 -3.77
N ALA A 357 23.82 9.91 -2.91
CA ALA A 357 22.81 10.91 -3.20
C ALA A 357 23.53 12.18 -3.70
N LEU A 358 23.28 12.56 -4.94
CA LEU A 358 23.74 13.85 -5.45
C LEU A 358 23.16 14.89 -4.50
N ARG A 359 24.02 15.70 -3.85
CA ARG A 359 23.57 16.87 -3.09
C ARG A 359 22.86 17.79 -4.07
N ARG A 360 21.54 17.64 -4.18
CA ARG A 360 20.71 18.57 -4.94
C ARG A 360 20.69 19.88 -4.18
N GLY A 361 21.23 20.92 -4.80
CA GLY A 361 20.98 22.29 -4.36
C GLY A 361 19.49 22.57 -4.49
N ILE A 362 18.91 23.13 -3.42
CA ILE A 362 17.50 23.50 -3.27
C ILE A 362 16.57 22.27 -3.27
N THR A 363 15.95 22.06 -2.11
CA THR A 363 14.88 21.10 -1.81
C THR A 363 13.89 20.97 -2.98
N GLU A 364 13.79 19.77 -3.56
CA GLU A 364 12.61 19.43 -4.36
C GLU A 364 11.39 19.51 -3.44
N PHE A 365 10.50 20.45 -3.73
CA PHE A 365 9.33 20.73 -2.91
C PHE A 365 8.27 19.60 -2.95
N GLY A 366 8.43 18.63 -3.86
CA GLY A 366 7.52 17.50 -4.09
C GLY A 366 7.92 16.20 -3.37
N LEU A 367 7.07 15.17 -3.50
CA LEU A 367 7.41 13.83 -3.02
C LEU A 367 8.70 13.30 -3.71
N PRO A 368 9.62 12.68 -2.95
CA PRO A 368 10.88 12.18 -3.48
C PRO A 368 10.65 10.84 -4.20
N TYR A 369 10.23 10.89 -5.46
CA TYR A 369 10.07 9.68 -6.27
C TYR A 369 11.42 8.98 -6.50
N GLU A 370 11.42 7.66 -6.37
CA GLU A 370 12.62 6.85 -6.58
C GLU A 370 13.06 6.88 -8.04
N GLN A 371 14.32 7.26 -8.27
CA GLN A 371 14.93 7.22 -9.60
C GLN A 371 15.44 5.84 -9.98
N GLU A 372 15.83 5.05 -8.97
CA GLU A 372 16.23 3.66 -9.13
C GLU A 372 14.98 2.77 -9.04
N PRO A 373 14.51 2.18 -10.14
CA PRO A 373 13.30 1.35 -10.14
C PRO A 373 13.53 -0.06 -9.55
N ALA A 374 14.78 -0.50 -9.37
CA ALA A 374 15.08 -1.83 -8.87
C ALA A 374 14.84 -1.96 -7.36
N ILE A 375 13.68 -2.48 -7.00
CA ILE A 375 13.28 -2.82 -5.63
C ILE A 375 14.31 -3.75 -4.97
N THR A 376 14.84 -4.74 -5.70
CA THR A 376 15.86 -5.64 -5.16
C THR A 376 17.19 -4.96 -4.86
N ARG A 377 17.56 -3.88 -5.56
CA ARG A 377 18.76 -3.08 -5.21
C ARG A 377 18.55 -2.38 -3.88
N HIS A 378 17.41 -1.71 -3.72
CA HIS A 378 17.07 -1.05 -2.46
C HIS A 378 17.04 -2.05 -1.30
N LEU A 379 16.49 -3.25 -1.52
CA LEU A 379 16.51 -4.31 -0.52
C LEU A 379 17.94 -4.72 -0.13
N CYS A 380 18.81 -4.96 -1.11
CA CYS A 380 20.20 -5.36 -0.86
C CYS A 380 20.98 -4.25 -0.13
N TRP A 381 20.79 -2.99 -0.53
CA TRP A 381 21.39 -1.84 0.15
C TRP A 381 20.87 -1.67 1.58
N PHE A 382 19.59 -1.90 1.82
CA PHE A 382 19.01 -1.92 3.16
C PHE A 382 19.67 -3.00 4.04
N LEU A 383 19.80 -4.23 3.52
CA LEU A 383 20.44 -5.32 4.26
C LEU A 383 21.92 -5.02 4.55
N GLU A 384 22.65 -4.46 3.59
CA GLU A 384 24.05 -4.07 3.79
C GLU A 384 24.20 -2.93 4.81
N GLN A 385 23.35 -1.89 4.72
CA GLN A 385 23.37 -0.76 5.64
C GLN A 385 23.24 -1.18 7.11
N HIS A 386 22.45 -2.22 7.38
CA HIS A 386 22.20 -2.70 8.75
C HIS A 386 23.02 -3.94 9.15
N THR A 387 23.89 -4.45 8.28
CA THR A 387 24.62 -5.70 8.54
C THR A 387 25.43 -5.63 9.84
N ALA A 388 26.14 -4.53 10.11
CA ALA A 388 26.96 -4.38 11.30
C ALA A 388 26.15 -4.37 12.61
N ASP A 389 25.04 -3.63 12.63
CA ASP A 389 24.17 -3.52 13.81
C ASP A 389 23.49 -4.85 14.11
N VAL A 390 23.00 -5.53 13.06
CA VAL A 390 22.37 -6.85 13.18
C VAL A 390 23.40 -7.90 13.60
N ALA A 391 24.64 -7.81 13.12
CA ALA A 391 25.72 -8.73 13.48
C ALA A 391 26.05 -8.63 14.97
N ALA A 392 26.16 -7.40 15.49
CA ALA A 392 26.38 -7.14 16.90
C ALA A 392 25.21 -7.64 17.77
N LEU A 393 23.96 -7.41 17.34
CA LEU A 393 22.76 -7.84 18.06
C LEU A 393 22.63 -9.37 18.12
N LEU A 394 22.82 -10.05 17.00
CA LEU A 394 22.63 -11.50 16.87
C LEU A 394 23.88 -12.31 17.21
N LYS A 395 25.04 -11.65 17.41
CA LYS A 395 26.35 -12.28 17.57
C LYS A 395 26.66 -13.24 16.42
N LYS A 396 26.31 -12.84 15.19
CA LYS A 396 26.59 -13.55 13.93
C LYS A 396 27.56 -12.70 13.12
N ASP A 397 28.57 -13.32 12.49
CA ASP A 397 29.60 -12.61 11.71
C ASP A 397 29.01 -11.91 10.47
N ARG A 398 28.11 -12.61 9.76
CA ARG A 398 27.38 -12.08 8.61
C ARG A 398 25.91 -12.51 8.66
N PRO A 399 25.04 -11.75 9.33
CA PRO A 399 23.62 -12.09 9.42
C PRO A 399 22.94 -11.86 8.08
N GLU A 400 22.40 -12.92 7.49
CA GLU A 400 21.47 -12.86 6.38
C GLU A 400 20.05 -13.18 6.87
N PRO A 401 18.99 -12.77 6.14
CA PRO A 401 17.64 -13.17 6.48
C PRO A 401 17.49 -14.70 6.46
N ASP A 402 17.09 -15.28 7.60
CA ASP A 402 16.75 -16.71 7.70
C ASP A 402 15.35 -16.95 7.10
N ILE A 403 14.46 -15.97 7.27
CA ILE A 403 13.04 -16.02 6.96
C ILE A 403 12.64 -14.74 6.21
N ILE A 404 11.70 -14.87 5.28
CA ILE A 404 11.05 -13.75 4.60
C ILE A 404 9.53 -13.86 4.70
N LEU A 405 8.87 -12.74 4.99
CA LEU A 405 7.42 -12.58 4.99
C LEU A 405 7.07 -11.51 3.95
N PHE A 406 6.28 -11.90 2.95
CA PHE A 406 5.88 -11.01 1.86
C PHE A 406 4.54 -10.35 2.18
N ASN A 407 4.43 -9.05 1.88
CA ASN A 407 3.20 -8.28 1.95
C ASN A 407 3.00 -7.43 0.69
N GLY A 408 1.75 -7.06 0.43
CA GLY A 408 1.38 -6.20 -0.69
C GLY A 408 1.08 -6.97 -1.98
N GLY A 409 0.08 -6.48 -2.73
CA GLY A 409 -0.45 -7.15 -3.92
C GLY A 409 0.56 -7.38 -5.04
N SER A 410 1.62 -6.57 -5.10
CA SER A 410 2.68 -6.74 -6.10
C SER A 410 3.50 -8.01 -5.89
N LEU A 411 3.48 -8.60 -4.69
CA LEU A 411 4.24 -9.80 -4.33
C LEU A 411 3.41 -11.08 -4.33
N LYS A 412 2.14 -11.03 -4.75
CA LYS A 412 1.32 -12.25 -4.93
C LYS A 412 1.95 -13.26 -5.89
N PRO A 413 2.54 -12.87 -7.03
CA PRO A 413 3.07 -13.85 -7.97
C PRO A 413 4.31 -14.59 -7.41
N PRO A 414 4.31 -15.94 -7.39
CA PRO A 414 5.43 -16.73 -6.87
C PRO A 414 6.76 -16.45 -7.58
N VAL A 415 6.71 -16.12 -8.88
CA VAL A 415 7.91 -15.78 -9.66
C VAL A 415 8.62 -14.52 -9.15
N ILE A 416 7.88 -13.54 -8.63
CA ILE A 416 8.47 -12.33 -8.03
C ILE A 416 9.08 -12.67 -6.67
N GLN A 417 8.38 -13.45 -5.85
CA GLN A 417 8.91 -13.90 -4.55
C GLN A 417 10.22 -14.66 -4.73
N GLU A 418 10.27 -15.61 -5.67
CA GLU A 418 11.47 -16.37 -5.96
C GLU A 418 12.59 -15.49 -6.52
N ARG A 419 12.24 -14.49 -7.33
CA ARG A 419 13.20 -13.50 -7.83
C ARG A 419 13.86 -12.72 -6.69
N ILE A 420 13.08 -12.28 -5.70
CA ILE A 420 13.58 -11.58 -4.51
C ILE A 420 14.44 -12.50 -3.67
N ARG A 421 13.98 -13.73 -3.38
CA ARG A 421 14.77 -14.73 -2.63
C ARG A 421 16.10 -15.03 -3.31
N GLY A 422 16.10 -15.22 -4.62
CA GLY A 422 17.32 -15.42 -5.40
C GLY A 422 18.26 -14.22 -5.39
N ALA A 423 17.73 -12.98 -5.41
CA ALA A 423 18.56 -11.78 -5.26
C ALA A 423 19.24 -11.71 -3.89
N ILE A 424 18.51 -12.03 -2.81
CA ILE A 424 19.09 -12.14 -1.47
C ILE A 424 20.18 -13.22 -1.44
N ARG A 425 19.88 -14.43 -1.96
CA ARG A 425 20.87 -15.52 -1.99
C ARG A 425 22.13 -15.14 -2.76
N GLN A 426 22.00 -14.52 -3.92
CA GLN A 426 23.14 -14.04 -4.70
C GLN A 426 23.94 -12.98 -3.93
N TRP A 427 23.25 -12.05 -3.24
CA TRP A 427 23.89 -11.01 -2.44
C TRP A 427 24.77 -11.57 -1.32
N PHE A 428 24.26 -12.59 -0.62
CA PHE A 428 24.97 -13.23 0.49
C PHE A 428 25.89 -14.37 0.06
N GLY A 429 25.78 -14.86 -1.17
CA GLY A 429 26.49 -16.07 -1.62
C GLY A 429 25.95 -17.34 -0.98
N GLN A 430 24.64 -17.38 -0.71
CA GLN A 430 23.95 -18.47 -0.01
C GLN A 430 23.58 -19.60 -0.98
N PRO A 431 24.20 -20.80 -0.89
CA PRO A 431 23.92 -21.92 -1.77
C PRO A 431 22.58 -22.63 -1.51
N ASP A 432 21.99 -22.51 -0.33
CA ASP A 432 20.72 -23.18 -0.01
C ASP A 432 19.53 -22.46 -0.68
N GLU A 433 18.96 -23.09 -1.71
CA GLU A 433 17.78 -22.59 -2.44
C GLU A 433 16.51 -22.46 -1.57
N LYS A 434 16.48 -23.09 -0.39
CA LYS A 434 15.38 -22.96 0.57
C LYS A 434 15.43 -21.67 1.36
N LEU A 435 16.57 -20.96 1.37
CA LEU A 435 16.73 -19.71 2.11
C LEU A 435 16.50 -18.45 1.23
N PRO A 436 16.02 -17.34 1.82
CA PRO A 436 15.26 -17.32 3.08
C PRO A 436 13.98 -18.16 2.96
N GLN A 437 13.55 -18.78 4.07
CA GLN A 437 12.28 -19.53 4.13
C GLN A 437 11.09 -18.56 4.07
N VAL A 438 10.05 -18.90 3.30
CA VAL A 438 8.88 -18.03 3.17
C VAL A 438 7.84 -18.37 4.22
N LEU A 439 7.44 -17.39 5.03
CA LEU A 439 6.22 -17.48 5.83
C LEU A 439 5.02 -17.16 4.94
N GLN A 440 4.08 -18.11 4.86
CA GLN A 440 2.92 -18.02 3.98
C GLN A 440 1.76 -17.29 4.66
N ASN A 441 1.30 -16.19 4.06
CA ASN A 441 0.10 -15.47 4.47
C ASN A 441 -0.94 -15.59 3.33
N PRO A 442 -2.19 -16.00 3.58
CA PRO A 442 -3.14 -16.30 2.51
C PRO A 442 -3.60 -15.08 1.71
N ASP A 443 -3.58 -13.88 2.30
CA ASP A 443 -4.02 -12.65 1.63
C ASP A 443 -3.04 -11.49 1.88
N HIS A 444 -2.16 -11.25 0.92
CA HIS A 444 -1.15 -10.20 0.98
C HIS A 444 -1.74 -8.78 0.93
N ASP A 445 -2.97 -8.60 0.43
CA ASP A 445 -3.58 -7.27 0.36
C ASP A 445 -4.27 -6.88 1.66
N LEU A 446 -4.67 -7.88 2.45
CA LEU A 446 -5.48 -7.70 3.64
C LEU A 446 -4.75 -8.10 4.91
N ALA A 447 -3.55 -8.67 4.83
CA ALA A 447 -2.74 -9.09 5.98
C ALA A 447 -2.54 -7.99 7.01
N VAL A 448 -2.30 -6.75 6.56
CA VAL A 448 -2.14 -5.60 7.46
C VAL A 448 -3.43 -5.33 8.22
N ALA A 449 -4.57 -5.28 7.53
CA ALA A 449 -5.87 -5.09 8.16
C ALA A 449 -6.23 -6.25 9.08
N MET A 450 -5.95 -7.49 8.68
CA MET A 450 -6.26 -8.68 9.47
C MET A 450 -5.39 -8.83 10.71
N GLY A 451 -4.18 -8.28 10.70
CA GLY A 451 -3.29 -8.30 11.86
C GLY A 451 -3.46 -7.12 12.82
N ALA A 452 -4.08 -6.04 12.35
CA ALA A 452 -4.57 -4.93 13.16
C ALA A 452 -5.91 -5.30 13.80
#